data_AF-A0A259CNC0-F1
#
_entry.id   AF-A0A259CNC0-F1
#
_cell.length_a   1.000
_cell.length_b   1.000
_cell.length_c   1.000
_cell.angle_alpha   90.00
_cell.angle_beta   90.00
_cell.angle_gamma   90.00
#
_symmetry.space_group_name_H-M   'P 1'
#
loop_
_entity.id
_entity.type
_entity.pdbx_description
1 polymer ?
#
loop_
_entity_poly.entity_id
_entity_poly.type
_entity_poly.pdbx_seq_one_letter_code
_entity_poly.pdbx_strand_id
1 'polypeptide(L)'
;MKPMYAIKFFPEVEDDLKALDHRVRLLVFKQLNKLAQSPQLGDLLGNKLGMDLGGCRKMYVDHKRIRIVYRILEEVIIVEVIAIAARDEMAVYREAAKRLE
;
A
#
# COMPACT_ATOMS: atom_id res chain seq x y z
N MET A 1 -1.41 -9.61 -14.59
CA MET A 1 -1.63 -9.32 -13.16
C MET A 1 -1.86 -7.82 -13.04
N LYS A 2 -2.98 -7.34 -12.49
CA LYS A 2 -3.09 -5.90 -12.18
C LYS A 2 -1.94 -5.54 -11.22
N PRO A 3 -1.25 -4.40 -11.40
CA PRO A 3 -0.25 -3.99 -10.42
C PRO A 3 -0.94 -3.87 -9.07
N MET A 4 -0.40 -4.58 -8.07
CA MET A 4 -0.85 -4.47 -6.69
C MET A 4 -0.14 -3.25 -6.11
N TYR A 5 -0.92 -2.26 -5.70
CA TYR A 5 -0.38 -1.10 -5.00
C TYR A 5 0.23 -1.56 -3.68
N ALA A 6 1.49 -1.20 -3.43
CA ALA A 6 2.11 -1.40 -2.14
C ALA A 6 1.41 -0.52 -1.10
N ILE A 7 1.03 -1.10 0.04
CA ILE A 7 0.47 -0.35 1.16
C ILE A 7 1.61 0.02 2.10
N LYS A 8 1.76 1.31 2.36
CA LYS A 8 2.66 1.85 3.38
C LYS A 8 1.82 2.30 4.57
N PHE A 9 2.24 1.90 5.76
CA PHE A 9 1.62 2.29 7.02
C PHE A 9 2.46 3.38 7.70
N PHE A 10 1.80 4.31 8.38
CA PHE A 10 2.46 5.11 9.40
C PHE A 10 2.77 4.20 10.61
N PRO A 11 3.87 4.43 11.34
CA PRO A 11 4.25 3.59 12.48
C PRO A 11 3.12 3.42 13.51
N GLU A 12 2.36 4.48 13.76
CA GLU A 12 1.25 4.53 14.72
C GLU A 12 0.09 3.59 14.33
N VAL A 13 -0.06 3.25 13.05
CA VAL A 13 -1.14 2.36 12.57
C VAL A 13 -0.95 0.94 13.08
N GLU A 14 0.27 0.54 13.46
CA GLU A 14 0.48 -0.76 14.09
C GLU A 14 -0.24 -0.84 15.45
N ASP A 15 -0.16 0.22 16.25
CA ASP A 15 -0.82 0.28 17.55
C ASP A 15 -2.35 0.44 17.40
N ASP A 16 -2.80 1.19 16.39
CA ASP A 16 -4.22 1.23 16.01
C ASP A 16 -4.77 -0.18 15.72
N LEU A 17 -4.03 -0.98 14.94
CA LEU A 17 -4.42 -2.36 14.61
C LEU A 17 -4.39 -3.28 15.85
N LYS A 18 -3.41 -3.09 16.74
CA LYS A 18 -3.29 -3.87 17.99
C LYS A 18 -4.45 -3.60 18.94
N ALA A 19 -4.95 -2.36 18.99
CA ALA A 19 -6.08 -1.96 19.83
C ALA A 19 -7.42 -2.56 19.37
N LEU A 20 -7.53 -2.99 18.11
CA LEU A 20 -8.73 -3.66 17.59
C LEU A 20 -8.81 -5.12 18.05
N ASP A 21 -10.03 -5.57 18.32
CA ASP A 21 -10.30 -6.98 18.54
C ASP A 21 -9.93 -7.83 17.31
N HIS A 22 -9.68 -9.12 17.54
CA HIS A 22 -9.20 -10.02 16.49
C HIS A 22 -10.15 -10.08 15.28
N ARG A 23 -11.47 -10.08 15.51
CA ARG A 23 -12.46 -10.17 14.43
C ARG A 23 -12.44 -8.92 13.57
N VAL A 24 -12.42 -7.74 14.19
CA VAL A 24 -12.37 -6.45 13.51
C VAL A 24 -11.06 -6.30 12.75
N ARG A 25 -9.92 -6.72 13.33
CA ARG A 25 -8.62 -6.72 12.64
C ARG A 25 -8.62 -7.54 11.35
N LEU A 26 -9.24 -8.73 11.38
CA LEU A 26 -9.42 -9.55 10.16
C LEU A 26 -10.26 -8.83 9.09
N LEU A 27 -11.30 -8.09 9.49
CA LEU A 27 -12.11 -7.29 8.56
C LEU A 27 -11.31 -6.12 7.97
N VAL A 28 -10.45 -5.47 8.78
CA VAL A 28 -9.54 -4.41 8.32
C VAL A 28 -8.56 -4.97 7.28
N PHE A 29 -7.89 -6.09 7.55
CA PHE A 29 -6.98 -6.71 6.58
C PHE A 29 -7.66 -7.11 5.27
N LYS A 30 -8.91 -7.59 5.33
CA LYS A 30 -9.70 -7.86 4.11
C LYS A 30 -9.93 -6.58 3.28
N GLN A 31 -10.15 -5.44 3.92
CA GLN A 31 -10.31 -4.17 3.21
C GLN A 31 -8.96 -3.62 2.70
N LEU A 32 -7.87 -3.78 3.45
CA LEU A 32 -6.53 -3.44 2.97
C LEU A 32 -6.16 -4.23 1.71
N ASN A 33 -6.47 -5.53 1.66
CA ASN A 33 -6.26 -6.32 0.44
C ASN A 33 -7.05 -5.81 -0.77
N LYS A 34 -8.26 -5.29 -0.55
CA LYS A 34 -9.05 -4.64 -1.61
C LYS A 34 -8.45 -3.31 -2.02
N LEU A 35 -7.95 -2.53 -1.06
CA LEU A 35 -7.25 -1.26 -1.32
C LEU A 35 -5.99 -1.46 -2.15
N ALA A 36 -5.20 -2.50 -1.86
CA ALA A 36 -4.02 -2.85 -2.65
C ALA A 36 -4.35 -3.15 -4.12
N GLN A 37 -5.58 -3.57 -4.43
CA GLN A 37 -6.01 -3.87 -5.80
C GLN A 37 -6.74 -2.70 -6.49
N SER A 38 -7.42 -1.86 -5.71
CA SER A 38 -8.27 -0.78 -6.22
C SER A 38 -8.38 0.34 -5.19
N PRO A 39 -7.31 1.14 -5.02
CA PRO A 39 -7.24 2.19 -4.01
C PRO A 39 -8.24 3.33 -4.27
N GLN A 40 -8.85 3.42 -5.44
CA GLN A 40 -9.88 4.40 -5.76
C GLN A 40 -11.26 4.10 -5.14
N LEU A 41 -11.45 2.93 -4.51
CA LEU A 41 -12.76 2.51 -3.95
C LEU A 41 -13.21 3.29 -2.71
N GLY A 42 -12.31 4.02 -2.04
CA GLY A 42 -12.66 4.86 -0.89
C GLY A 42 -13.23 6.22 -1.30
N ASP A 43 -14.12 6.74 -0.47
CA ASP A 43 -14.73 8.06 -0.63
C ASP A 43 -13.70 9.16 -0.38
N LEU A 44 -13.63 10.17 -1.25
CA LEU A 44 -12.76 11.33 -1.03
C LEU A 44 -13.12 12.05 0.27
N LEU A 45 -12.08 12.34 1.04
CA LEU A 45 -12.12 13.26 2.17
C LEU A 45 -11.71 14.64 1.63
N GLY A 46 -12.53 15.64 1.90
CA GLY A 46 -12.18 17.05 1.73
C GLY A 46 -11.98 17.67 3.11
N ASN A 47 -12.37 18.93 3.26
CA ASN A 47 -12.39 19.54 4.59
C ASN A 47 -13.46 18.90 5.50
N LYS A 48 -13.06 18.54 6.72
CA LYS A 48 -13.96 18.02 7.76
C LYS A 48 -13.72 18.75 9.07
N LEU A 49 -14.70 19.53 9.50
CA LEU A 49 -14.68 20.26 10.78
C LEU A 49 -13.40 21.12 10.95
N GLY A 50 -12.94 21.77 9.87
CA GLY A 50 -11.72 22.58 9.88
C GLY A 50 -10.41 21.79 9.71
N MET A 51 -10.45 20.46 9.67
CA MET A 51 -9.31 19.63 9.30
C MET A 51 -9.26 19.46 7.78
N ASP A 52 -8.17 19.90 7.17
CA ASP A 52 -7.93 19.67 5.75
C ASP A 52 -7.43 18.23 5.54
N LEU A 53 -8.33 17.38 5.03
CA LEU A 53 -8.03 16.00 4.63
C LEU A 53 -8.06 15.86 3.10
N GLY A 54 -7.84 16.96 2.38
CA GLY A 54 -7.75 16.97 0.92
C GLY A 54 -6.74 15.93 0.42
N GLY A 55 -7.14 15.18 -0.61
CA GLY A 55 -6.32 14.08 -1.18
C GLY A 55 -6.37 12.78 -0.38
N CYS A 56 -6.96 12.77 0.83
CA CYS A 56 -7.25 11.55 1.54
C CYS A 56 -8.57 10.92 1.06
N ARG A 57 -8.73 9.64 1.37
CA ARG A 57 -9.91 8.82 1.15
C ARG A 57 -10.25 8.07 2.42
N LYS A 58 -11.53 7.72 2.59
CA LYS A 58 -11.97 6.80 3.64
C LYS A 58 -12.63 5.56 3.08
N MET A 59 -12.48 4.45 3.76
CA MET A 59 -13.23 3.22 3.52
C MET A 59 -13.82 2.71 4.83
N TYR A 60 -15.10 2.32 4.80
CA TYR A 60 -15.77 1.74 5.96
C TYR A 60 -15.41 0.27 6.13
N VAL A 61 -15.19 -0.12 7.38
CA VAL A 61 -15.02 -1.49 7.84
C VAL A 61 -16.13 -1.77 8.85
N ASP A 62 -16.54 -3.04 8.94
CA ASP A 62 -17.38 -3.53 10.04
C ASP A 62 -18.66 -2.69 10.27
N HIS A 63 -19.57 -2.70 9.29
CA HIS A 63 -20.84 -1.96 9.36
C HIS A 63 -20.68 -0.46 9.66
N LYS A 64 -19.60 0.16 9.16
CA LYS A 64 -19.23 1.59 9.36
C LYS A 64 -18.76 1.95 10.78
N ARG A 65 -18.54 0.97 11.66
CA ARG A 65 -17.98 1.19 12.99
C ARG A 65 -16.52 1.63 12.94
N ILE A 66 -15.76 1.11 11.97
CA ILE A 66 -14.35 1.44 11.77
C ILE A 66 -14.16 2.10 10.40
N ARG A 67 -13.17 2.99 10.30
CA ARG A 67 -12.79 3.68 9.06
C ARG A 67 -11.29 3.54 8.85
N ILE A 68 -10.90 3.14 7.63
CA ILE A 68 -9.52 3.27 7.16
C ILE A 68 -9.43 4.61 6.45
N VAL A 69 -8.51 5.48 6.85
CA VAL A 69 -8.19 6.73 6.16
C VAL A 69 -6.83 6.56 5.49
N TYR A 70 -6.75 6.86 4.20
CA TYR A 70 -5.54 6.65 3.41
C TYR A 70 -5.44 7.67 2.27
N ARG A 71 -4.29 7.72 1.62
CA ARG A 71 -4.08 8.51 0.40
C ARG A 71 -3.51 7.61 -0.69
N ILE A 72 -3.76 7.95 -1.94
CA ILE A 72 -3.13 7.28 -3.09
C ILE A 72 -1.85 8.06 -3.39
N LEU A 73 -0.72 7.37 -3.34
CA LEU A 73 0.58 7.93 -3.73
C LEU A 73 0.88 7.41 -5.13
N GLU A 74 0.49 8.16 -6.16
CA GLU A 74 0.63 7.75 -7.57
C GLU A 74 2.09 7.63 -8.04
N GLU A 75 3.03 8.25 -7.32
CA GLU A 75 4.45 8.32 -7.69
C GLU A 75 5.30 7.08 -7.31
N VAL A 76 4.72 6.01 -6.77
CA VAL A 76 5.51 4.82 -6.39
C VAL A 76 5.68 3.87 -7.59
N ILE A 77 6.61 4.20 -8.48
CA ILE A 77 7.17 3.29 -9.49
C ILE A 77 8.40 2.63 -8.88
N ILE A 78 8.41 1.30 -8.72
CA ILE A 78 9.61 0.57 -8.26
C ILE A 78 10.24 -0.13 -9.47
N VAL A 79 11.42 0.37 -9.86
CA VAL A 79 12.30 -0.25 -10.85
C VAL A 79 13.33 -1.08 -10.09
N GLU A 80 13.24 -2.39 -10.20
CA GLU A 80 14.19 -3.31 -9.56
C GLU A 80 15.37 -3.56 -10.51
N VAL A 81 16.56 -3.09 -10.11
CA VAL A 81 17.80 -3.23 -10.90
C VAL A 81 18.61 -4.38 -10.34
N ILE A 82 18.69 -5.46 -11.12
CA ILE A 82 19.30 -6.73 -10.70
C ILE A 82 20.83 -6.74 -10.82
N ALA A 83 21.37 -6.19 -11.91
CA ALA A 83 22.81 -6.02 -12.11
C ALA A 83 23.11 -4.89 -13.10
N ILE A 84 24.27 -4.24 -12.93
CA ILE A 84 24.84 -3.25 -13.86
C ILE A 84 26.31 -3.59 -14.04
N ALA A 85 26.76 -3.79 -15.29
CA ALA A 85 28.16 -3.98 -15.63
C ALA A 85 28.47 -3.45 -17.04
N ALA A 86 29.76 -3.33 -17.38
CA ALA A 86 30.20 -2.96 -18.74
C ALA A 86 29.68 -3.98 -19.77
N ARG A 87 29.52 -3.55 -21.03
CA ARG A 87 29.11 -4.43 -22.13
C ARG A 87 30.25 -5.39 -22.47
N ASP A 88 30.41 -6.39 -21.63
CA ASP A 88 31.34 -7.48 -21.79
C ASP A 88 30.55 -8.78 -21.89
N GLU A 89 30.29 -9.15 -23.13
CA GLU A 89 29.57 -10.36 -23.55
C GLU A 89 28.32 -10.64 -22.70
N MET A 90 28.46 -11.52 -21.71
CA MET A 90 27.37 -12.07 -20.88
C MET A 90 27.58 -11.86 -19.37
N ALA A 91 28.59 -11.10 -18.96
CA ALA A 91 28.96 -10.98 -17.55
C ALA A 91 27.82 -10.40 -16.69
N VAL A 92 27.18 -9.32 -17.15
CA VAL A 92 26.07 -8.68 -16.43
C VAL A 92 24.88 -9.63 -16.25
N TYR A 93 24.61 -10.48 -17.24
CA TYR A 93 23.50 -11.41 -17.21
C TYR A 93 23.77 -12.61 -16.32
N ARG A 94 25.02 -13.13 -16.29
CA ARG A 94 25.42 -14.19 -15.36
C ARG A 94 25.37 -13.73 -13.91
N GLU A 95 25.83 -12.51 -13.65
CA GLU A 95 25.78 -11.92 -12.31
C GLU A 95 24.34 -11.63 -11.88
N ALA A 96 23.51 -11.12 -12.79
CA ALA A 96 22.08 -10.99 -12.55
C ALA A 96 21.42 -12.34 -12.24
N ALA A 97 21.75 -13.38 -13.03
CA ALA A 97 21.22 -14.73 -12.83
C ALA A 97 21.61 -15.29 -11.45
N LYS A 98 22.87 -15.14 -11.03
CA LYS A 98 23.34 -15.59 -9.71
C LYS A 98 22.67 -14.86 -8.54
N ARG A 99 22.36 -13.56 -8.67
CA ARG A 99 21.67 -12.79 -7.61
C ARG A 99 20.17 -13.08 -7.55
N LEU A 100 19.64 -13.70 -8.59
CA LEU A 100 18.26 -14.18 -8.68
C LEU A 100 18.13 -15.66 -8.30
N GLU A 101 19.25 -16.37 -8.10
CA GLU A 101 19.30 -17.68 -7.42
C GLU A 101 19.22 -17.49 -5.90
#